data_AF-A0A662B0W1-F1
#
_entry.id   AF-A0A662B0W1-F1
#
_cell.length_a   1.000
_cell.length_b   1.000
_cell.length_c   1.000
_cell.angle_alpha   90.00
_cell.angle_beta   90.00
_cell.angle_gamma   90.00
#
_symmetry.space_group_name_H-M   'P 1'
#
loop_
_entity.id
_entity.type
_entity.pdbx_description
1 polymer ?
#
loop_
_entity_poly.entity_id
_entity_poly.type
_entity_poly.pdbx_seq_one_letter_code
_entity_poly.pdbx_strand_id
1 'polypeptide(L)'
;MKDVYKVGKTIFKGLSKVAVKTTVSKVSEDAADVINETLFNENNEENYNLNDLRNKLSELISENIKKNKEKGVVKKAFIFFIDDLDRIDPTLAVNILELLKNIFDVNNCIFILAIDYDVVVKGLRHKFGELNESNEREFRSFFDKIIQLPFQMPVRSYVIDDYIKEKLLSVDIITLDEAQNQDFVKTIVLFTVLSVGTNPRSIKRLINTLSFINLLIKSKNRLSEKKHELQSYEKQLIYALICLQTGFPTIYNLLADNADIENWSDEFAQKHNLKISDFENSDSPVLNNKWQQIIHAQSVTSIYLKRHFYGIVDIIKQMQILADENKKPLGEILPEIVELLSVTNINAISKPQIEINNIRVLFALNKNLLPLLKSKLKEPLKFIERKGRMIAKLSYKFDEKKSNNSISISVFIKQNNIYLKVGNSIELFSSPENTENSIENLERKGKTEVFNQFIADFEDLNQKYNDFNFVNKPGNGLYVKKQKQLFEQYFQINTQNVEYLYTSKFIKKLSDFIIDFMLQSYKMTNADWQAR
;
A
#
# COMPACT_ATOMS: atom_id res chain seq x y z
N MET A 1 -1.93 46.61 18.66
CA MET A 1 -2.63 45.35 19.01
C MET A 1 -3.97 45.59 19.69
N LYS A 2 -4.09 46.45 20.72
CA LYS A 2 -5.37 46.75 21.39
C LYS A 2 -6.49 47.23 20.44
N ASP A 3 -6.17 48.04 19.42
CA ASP A 3 -7.19 48.58 18.49
C ASP A 3 -7.70 47.53 17.48
N VAL A 4 -6.82 46.66 16.98
CA VAL A 4 -7.18 45.52 16.10
C VAL A 4 -8.07 44.52 16.85
N TYR A 5 -7.75 44.27 18.12
CA TYR A 5 -8.57 43.42 19.00
C TYR A 5 -9.98 44.00 19.23
N LYS A 6 -10.09 45.33 19.37
CA LYS A 6 -11.38 46.01 19.53
C LYS A 6 -12.25 45.90 18.27
N VAL A 7 -11.65 46.05 17.08
CA VAL A 7 -12.34 45.84 15.80
C VAL A 7 -12.81 44.40 15.65
N GLY A 8 -11.93 43.42 15.90
CA GLY A 8 -12.27 41.99 15.83
C GLY A 8 -13.38 41.57 16.81
N LYS A 9 -13.34 42.05 18.06
CA LYS A 9 -14.37 41.77 19.07
C LYS A 9 -15.74 42.32 18.67
N THR A 10 -15.79 43.48 18.01
CA THR A 10 -17.04 44.10 17.56
C THR A 10 -17.69 43.31 16.42
N ILE A 11 -16.88 42.87 15.45
CA ILE A 11 -17.33 41.99 14.35
C ILE A 11 -17.87 40.67 14.91
N PHE A 12 -17.12 40.01 15.80
CA PHE A 12 -17.51 38.72 16.38
C PHE A 12 -18.81 38.83 17.18
N LYS A 13 -18.96 39.86 18.04
CA LYS A 13 -20.21 40.10 18.79
C LYS A 13 -21.41 40.38 17.88
N GLY A 14 -21.21 41.07 16.76
CA GLY A 14 -22.27 41.30 15.78
C GLY A 14 -22.71 40.01 15.07
N LEU A 15 -21.75 39.23 14.59
CA LEU A 15 -22.01 37.96 13.89
C LEU A 15 -22.64 36.91 14.80
N SER A 16 -22.19 36.79 16.05
CA SER A 16 -22.74 35.80 17.01
C SER A 16 -24.19 36.08 17.36
N LYS A 17 -24.56 37.35 17.62
CA LYS A 17 -25.95 37.71 17.95
C LYS A 17 -26.93 37.41 16.82
N VAL A 18 -26.52 37.59 15.56
CA VAL A 18 -27.38 37.33 14.40
C VAL A 18 -27.45 35.85 14.06
N ALA A 19 -26.32 35.12 14.18
CA ALA A 19 -26.31 33.67 14.04
C ALA A 19 -27.28 33.00 15.01
N VAL A 20 -27.27 33.39 16.29
CA VAL A 20 -28.20 32.87 17.30
C VAL A 20 -29.67 33.17 16.94
N LYS A 21 -29.99 34.40 16.52
CA LYS A 21 -31.36 34.79 16.12
C LYS A 21 -31.92 33.99 14.93
N THR A 22 -31.05 33.62 13.98
CA THR A 22 -31.43 32.83 12.80
C THR A 22 -31.55 31.32 13.09
N THR A 23 -30.80 30.79 14.07
CA THR A 23 -31.01 29.42 14.58
C THR A 23 -32.24 29.31 15.47
N VAL A 24 -32.51 30.30 16.32
CA VAL A 24 -33.65 30.30 17.25
C VAL A 24 -34.99 30.37 16.51
N SER A 25 -35.06 31.07 15.36
CA SER A 25 -36.26 31.11 14.52
C SER A 25 -36.59 29.80 13.79
N LYS A 26 -35.73 28.77 13.90
CA LYS A 26 -35.95 27.43 13.34
C LYS A 26 -36.24 26.35 14.39
N VAL A 27 -36.23 26.67 15.69
CA VAL A 27 -36.47 25.72 16.80
C VAL A 27 -37.68 26.17 17.62
N SER A 28 -38.44 25.22 18.17
CA SER A 28 -39.69 25.47 18.93
C SER A 28 -39.52 26.53 20.04
N GLU A 29 -40.57 27.32 20.27
CA GLU A 29 -40.62 28.46 21.21
C GLU A 29 -40.02 28.15 22.59
N ASP A 30 -40.24 26.96 23.16
CA ASP A 30 -39.77 26.60 24.50
C ASP A 30 -38.24 26.46 24.65
N ALA A 31 -37.51 26.20 23.55
CA ALA A 31 -36.04 26.13 23.57
C ALA A 31 -35.38 27.49 23.29
N ALA A 32 -36.15 28.45 22.75
CA ALA A 32 -35.68 29.80 22.44
C ALA A 32 -35.38 30.60 23.71
N ASP A 33 -36.25 30.48 24.72
CA ASP A 33 -36.16 31.28 25.95
C ASP A 33 -34.96 30.87 26.83
N VAL A 34 -34.66 29.57 26.92
CA VAL A 34 -33.54 29.04 27.72
C VAL A 34 -32.17 29.39 27.11
N ILE A 35 -32.07 29.45 25.78
CA ILE A 35 -30.84 29.82 25.06
C ILE A 35 -30.64 31.35 25.07
N ASN A 36 -31.73 32.12 25.03
CA ASN A 36 -31.69 33.57 25.17
C ASN A 36 -31.25 34.01 26.58
N GLU A 37 -31.66 33.34 27.65
CA GLU A 37 -31.25 33.74 29.01
C GLU A 37 -29.80 33.39 29.36
N THR A 38 -29.23 32.32 28.78
CA THR A 38 -27.91 31.81 29.19
C THR A 38 -26.72 32.44 28.46
N LEU A 39 -26.92 33.06 27.28
CA LEU A 39 -25.84 33.67 26.49
C LEU A 39 -25.84 35.21 26.45
N PHE A 40 -26.91 35.87 26.89
CA PHE A 40 -27.12 37.32 26.69
C PHE A 40 -26.99 38.19 27.94
N ASN A 41 -26.58 37.67 29.09
CA ASN A 41 -26.30 38.48 30.29
C ASN A 41 -24.96 39.24 30.20
N GLU A 42 -24.91 40.24 29.34
CA GLU A 42 -24.13 41.48 29.54
C GLU A 42 -25.07 42.65 29.21
N ASN A 43 -25.60 43.30 30.25
CA ASN A 43 -26.42 44.51 30.20
C ASN A 43 -25.89 45.52 29.18
N ASN A 44 -26.59 45.63 28.04
CA ASN A 44 -26.76 46.80 27.18
C ASN A 44 -27.56 46.33 25.95
N GLU A 45 -28.87 46.49 26.03
CA GLU A 45 -29.83 46.34 24.92
C GLU A 45 -29.64 47.46 23.88
N GLU A 46 -28.46 47.56 23.28
CA GLU A 46 -28.35 48.25 21.99
C GLU A 46 -28.74 47.24 20.92
N ASN A 47 -29.90 47.45 20.30
CA ASN A 47 -30.30 46.85 19.03
C ASN A 47 -29.28 47.25 17.96
N TYR A 48 -28.15 46.56 17.90
CA TYR A 48 -27.14 46.79 16.86
C TYR A 48 -27.73 46.40 15.51
N ASN A 49 -28.13 47.41 14.72
CA ASN A 49 -28.52 47.19 13.34
C ASN A 49 -27.26 46.89 12.51
N LEU A 50 -27.37 46.10 11.44
CA LEU A 50 -26.21 45.75 10.59
C LEU A 50 -25.51 47.00 10.02
N ASN A 51 -26.29 48.07 9.78
CA ASN A 51 -25.77 49.37 9.38
C ASN A 51 -24.94 50.04 10.48
N ASP A 52 -25.32 49.90 11.74
CA ASP A 52 -24.59 50.48 12.87
C ASP A 52 -23.25 49.77 13.06
N LEU A 53 -23.22 48.45 12.87
CA LEU A 53 -21.99 47.67 12.87
C LEU A 53 -21.05 48.14 11.76
N ARG A 54 -21.55 48.29 10.52
CA ARG A 54 -20.77 48.79 9.38
C ARG A 54 -20.24 50.20 9.63
N ASN A 55 -21.07 51.11 10.13
CA ASN A 55 -20.69 52.49 10.40
C ASN A 55 -19.60 52.57 11.47
N LYS A 56 -19.77 51.84 12.58
CA LYS A 56 -18.81 51.80 13.68
C LYS A 56 -17.49 51.16 13.25
N LEU A 57 -17.55 50.14 12.40
CA LEU A 57 -16.37 49.50 11.81
C LEU A 57 -15.63 50.47 10.88
N SER A 58 -16.34 51.18 10.00
CA SER A 58 -15.79 52.21 9.11
C SER A 58 -15.13 53.35 9.88
N GLU A 59 -15.76 53.82 10.96
CA GLU A 59 -15.21 54.86 11.84
C GLU A 59 -13.91 54.39 12.49
N LEU A 60 -13.93 53.21 13.12
CA LEU A 60 -12.74 52.64 13.76
C LEU A 60 -11.59 52.43 12.78
N ILE A 61 -11.86 51.96 11.56
CA ILE A 61 -10.85 51.78 10.51
C ILE A 61 -10.29 53.13 10.07
N SER A 62 -11.15 54.12 9.84
CA SER A 62 -10.75 55.46 9.43
C SER A 62 -9.88 56.16 10.47
N GLU A 63 -10.26 56.07 11.75
CA GLU A 63 -9.47 56.59 12.87
C GLU A 63 -8.10 55.93 12.96
N ASN A 64 -8.04 54.60 12.84
CA ASN A 64 -6.78 53.87 12.91
C ASN A 64 -5.85 54.23 11.74
N ILE A 65 -6.38 54.41 10.54
CA ILE A 65 -5.60 54.83 9.37
C ILE A 65 -5.06 56.25 9.55
N LYS A 66 -5.87 57.18 10.07
CA LYS A 66 -5.43 58.54 10.40
C LYS A 66 -4.30 58.53 11.44
N LYS A 67 -4.48 57.82 12.55
CA LYS A 67 -3.45 57.68 13.60
C LYS A 67 -2.16 57.03 13.09
N ASN A 68 -2.25 56.06 12.19
CA ASN A 68 -1.07 55.43 11.60
C ASN A 68 -0.33 56.41 10.68
N LYS A 69 -1.04 57.21 9.89
CA LYS A 69 -0.44 58.30 9.08
C LYS A 69 0.29 59.32 9.95
N GLU A 70 -0.31 59.75 11.06
CA GLU A 70 0.30 60.69 12.02
C GLU A 70 1.58 60.14 12.65
N LYS A 71 1.69 58.80 12.78
CA LYS A 71 2.89 58.11 13.29
C LYS A 71 3.90 57.74 12.20
N GLY A 72 3.73 58.21 10.97
CA GLY A 72 4.61 57.90 9.84
C GLY A 72 4.49 56.46 9.31
N VAL A 73 3.48 55.70 9.73
CA VAL A 73 3.28 54.29 9.34
C VAL A 73 2.30 54.21 8.16
N VAL A 74 2.78 53.71 7.01
CA VAL A 74 2.00 53.65 5.75
C VAL A 74 1.14 52.38 5.65
N LYS A 75 0.33 52.09 6.68
CA LYS A 75 -0.65 50.99 6.60
C LYS A 75 -1.94 51.52 5.96
N LYS A 76 -2.20 51.09 4.72
CA LYS A 76 -3.28 51.65 3.86
C LYS A 76 -4.61 50.89 3.94
N ALA A 77 -4.61 49.66 4.44
CA ALA A 77 -5.81 48.83 4.50
C ALA A 77 -5.76 47.80 5.63
N PHE A 78 -6.94 47.36 6.07
CA PHE A 78 -7.15 46.21 6.92
C PHE A 78 -7.43 44.98 6.05
N ILE A 79 -6.80 43.86 6.38
CA ILE A 79 -7.02 42.58 5.68
C ILE A 79 -7.72 41.64 6.65
N PHE A 80 -8.90 41.17 6.27
CA PHE A 80 -9.70 40.21 7.01
C PHE A 80 -9.62 38.86 6.32
N PHE A 81 -9.11 37.85 7.03
CA PHE A 81 -9.14 36.46 6.57
C PHE A 81 -10.35 35.76 7.20
N ILE A 82 -11.18 35.16 6.35
CA ILE A 82 -12.37 34.40 6.74
C ILE A 82 -12.18 32.99 6.18
N ASP A 83 -12.02 32.02 7.06
CA ASP A 83 -11.73 30.61 6.73
C ASP A 83 -12.80 29.68 7.35
N ASP A 84 -12.83 28.42 6.91
CA ASP A 84 -13.68 27.35 7.43
C ASP A 84 -15.21 27.57 7.28
N LEU A 85 -15.65 28.47 6.40
CA LEU A 85 -17.08 28.65 6.08
C LEU A 85 -17.72 27.41 5.45
N ASP A 86 -16.93 26.55 4.82
CA ASP A 86 -17.33 25.26 4.27
C ASP A 86 -17.41 24.13 5.32
N ARG A 87 -16.99 24.38 6.56
CA ARG A 87 -17.05 23.39 7.65
C ARG A 87 -18.25 23.53 8.57
N ILE A 88 -19.02 24.60 8.41
CA ILE A 88 -20.28 24.82 9.12
C ILE A 88 -21.45 24.31 8.28
N ASP A 89 -22.64 24.24 8.89
CA ASP A 89 -23.86 23.88 8.16
C ASP A 89 -24.02 24.75 6.90
N PRO A 90 -24.22 24.17 5.70
CA PRO A 90 -24.27 24.92 4.45
C PRO A 90 -25.32 26.05 4.45
N THR A 91 -26.48 25.83 5.08
CA THR A 91 -27.53 26.85 5.19
C THR A 91 -27.08 28.02 6.06
N LEU A 92 -26.40 27.72 7.16
CA LEU A 92 -25.81 28.76 8.02
C LEU A 92 -24.67 29.50 7.31
N ALA A 93 -23.85 28.83 6.50
CA ALA A 93 -22.79 29.46 5.72
C ALA A 93 -23.34 30.50 4.74
N VAL A 94 -24.42 30.17 4.04
CA VAL A 94 -25.14 31.09 3.15
C VAL A 94 -25.65 32.31 3.92
N ASN A 95 -26.27 32.10 5.08
CA ASN A 95 -26.74 33.21 5.92
C ASN A 95 -25.58 34.12 6.36
N ILE A 96 -24.46 33.54 6.78
CA ILE A 96 -23.27 34.31 7.16
C ILE A 96 -22.73 35.10 5.96
N LEU A 97 -22.67 34.51 4.77
CA LEU A 97 -22.27 35.22 3.55
C LEU A 97 -23.23 36.37 3.18
N GLU A 98 -24.55 36.17 3.32
CA GLU A 98 -25.54 37.23 3.11
C GLU A 98 -25.39 38.38 4.11
N LEU A 99 -25.07 38.08 5.37
CA LEU A 99 -24.78 39.09 6.40
C LEU A 99 -23.47 39.83 6.12
N LEU A 100 -22.43 39.08 5.78
CA LEU A 100 -21.10 39.62 5.49
C LEU A 100 -21.11 40.53 4.26
N LYS A 101 -21.98 40.28 3.27
CA LYS A 101 -22.17 41.15 2.10
C LYS A 101 -22.39 42.61 2.50
N ASN A 102 -23.13 42.88 3.58
CA ASN A 102 -23.40 44.24 4.05
C ASN A 102 -22.19 44.89 4.72
N ILE A 103 -21.24 44.09 5.21
CA ILE A 103 -20.02 44.53 5.92
C ILE A 103 -18.83 44.65 4.96
N PHE A 104 -18.82 43.90 3.85
CA PHE A 104 -17.69 43.88 2.90
C PHE A 104 -17.45 45.21 2.18
N ASP A 105 -18.45 46.08 2.14
CA ASP A 105 -18.38 47.39 1.49
C ASP A 105 -17.88 48.48 2.46
N VAL A 106 -16.69 48.29 3.02
CA VAL A 106 -16.02 49.29 3.88
C VAL A 106 -14.70 49.72 3.24
N ASN A 107 -14.52 51.04 3.13
CA ASN A 107 -13.30 51.62 2.60
C ASN A 107 -12.06 51.15 3.36
N ASN A 108 -10.96 50.98 2.63
CA ASN A 108 -9.68 50.53 3.18
C ASN A 108 -9.74 49.14 3.84
N CYS A 109 -10.65 48.28 3.42
CA CYS A 109 -10.73 46.89 3.85
C CYS A 109 -10.57 45.94 2.66
N ILE A 110 -9.89 44.83 2.89
CA ILE A 110 -9.76 43.72 1.96
C ILE A 110 -10.25 42.48 2.71
N PHE A 111 -11.25 41.80 2.16
CA PHE A 111 -11.78 40.56 2.71
C PHE A 111 -11.32 39.40 1.84
N ILE A 112 -10.62 38.44 2.44
CA ILE A 112 -10.12 37.23 1.81
C ILE A 112 -10.91 36.07 2.39
N LEU A 113 -11.70 35.42 1.54
CA LEU A 113 -12.53 34.29 1.92
C LEU A 113 -11.91 33.00 1.37
N ALA A 114 -11.73 32.01 2.24
CA ALA A 114 -11.45 30.63 1.86
C ALA A 114 -12.75 29.82 1.96
N ILE A 115 -13.26 29.36 0.81
CA ILE A 115 -14.51 28.61 0.71
C ILE A 115 -14.38 27.44 -0.27
N ASP A 116 -15.04 26.33 0.05
CA ASP A 116 -15.37 25.29 -0.91
C ASP A 116 -16.75 25.58 -1.52
N TYR A 117 -16.76 25.93 -2.81
CA TYR A 117 -17.97 26.28 -3.56
C TYR A 117 -18.99 25.13 -3.52
N ASP A 118 -18.55 23.89 -3.72
CA ASP A 118 -19.44 22.73 -3.85
C ASP A 118 -20.13 22.39 -2.53
N VAL A 119 -19.52 22.77 -1.40
CA VAL A 119 -20.10 22.56 -0.07
C VAL A 119 -21.12 23.65 0.26
N VAL A 120 -20.76 24.92 0.06
CA VAL A 120 -21.62 26.06 0.45
C VAL A 120 -22.88 26.14 -0.43
N VAL A 121 -22.78 25.80 -1.72
CA VAL A 121 -23.91 25.79 -2.66
C VAL A 121 -25.07 24.89 -2.20
N LYS A 122 -24.79 23.83 -1.44
CA LYS A 122 -25.83 22.95 -0.88
C LYS A 122 -26.79 23.70 0.05
N GLY A 123 -26.35 24.78 0.69
CA GLY A 123 -27.18 25.64 1.53
C GLY A 123 -28.20 26.47 0.77
N LEU A 124 -28.00 26.67 -0.54
CA LEU A 124 -28.91 27.40 -1.41
C LEU A 124 -30.03 26.51 -1.99
N ARG A 125 -30.03 25.21 -1.69
CA ARG A 125 -31.02 24.23 -2.18
C ARG A 125 -32.47 24.63 -1.86
N HIS A 126 -32.71 25.22 -0.69
CA HIS A 126 -34.04 25.70 -0.30
C HIS A 126 -34.52 26.91 -1.13
N LYS A 127 -33.60 27.64 -1.76
CA LYS A 127 -33.89 28.87 -2.52
C LYS A 127 -34.02 28.61 -4.02
N PHE A 128 -33.21 27.71 -4.57
CA PHE A 128 -33.11 27.46 -6.02
C PHE A 128 -33.40 26.00 -6.43
N GLY A 129 -33.72 25.11 -5.48
CA GLY A 129 -33.92 23.67 -5.73
C GLY A 129 -32.61 22.89 -5.81
N GLU A 130 -32.65 21.69 -6.39
CA GLU A 130 -31.45 20.88 -6.63
C GLU A 130 -30.55 21.51 -7.69
N LEU A 131 -29.23 21.44 -7.48
CA LEU A 131 -28.25 21.93 -8.46
C LEU A 131 -28.25 21.03 -9.71
N ASN A 132 -28.61 21.62 -10.84
CA ASN A 132 -28.64 21.00 -12.16
C ASN A 132 -27.94 21.93 -13.18
N GLU A 133 -27.59 21.42 -14.37
CA GLU A 133 -26.92 22.22 -15.42
C GLU A 133 -27.73 23.47 -15.83
N SER A 134 -29.06 23.42 -15.73
CA SER A 134 -29.94 24.53 -16.10
C SER A 134 -29.98 25.69 -15.11
N ASN A 135 -29.70 25.44 -13.82
CA ASN A 135 -29.77 26.45 -12.75
C ASN A 135 -28.41 26.80 -12.13
N GLU A 136 -27.32 26.18 -12.59
CA GLU A 136 -25.95 26.43 -12.11
C GLU A 136 -25.59 27.94 -12.09
N ARG A 137 -26.06 28.68 -13.10
CA ARG A 137 -25.85 30.13 -13.20
C ARG A 137 -26.42 30.91 -12.02
N GLU A 138 -27.54 30.48 -11.45
CA GLU A 138 -28.19 31.14 -10.32
C GLU A 138 -27.35 30.98 -9.04
N PHE A 139 -26.80 29.78 -8.82
CA PHE A 139 -25.89 29.49 -7.72
C PHE A 139 -24.58 30.28 -7.86
N ARG A 140 -24.00 30.37 -9.06
CA ARG A 140 -22.81 31.20 -9.31
C ARG A 140 -23.09 32.69 -9.07
N SER A 141 -24.23 33.20 -9.52
CA SER A 141 -24.62 34.61 -9.36
C SER A 141 -24.70 35.05 -7.89
N PHE A 142 -25.00 34.14 -6.96
CA PHE A 142 -24.95 34.44 -5.53
C PHE A 142 -23.54 34.86 -5.08
N PHE A 143 -22.52 34.10 -5.49
CA PHE A 143 -21.12 34.39 -5.14
C PHE A 143 -20.57 35.58 -5.93
N ASP A 144 -20.95 35.74 -7.21
CA ASP A 144 -20.53 36.89 -8.02
C ASP A 144 -20.95 38.24 -7.41
N LYS A 145 -22.06 38.26 -6.63
CA LYS A 145 -22.55 39.45 -5.91
C LYS A 145 -21.77 39.79 -4.64
N ILE A 146 -20.93 38.86 -4.16
CA ILE A 146 -20.23 38.95 -2.87
C ILE A 146 -18.71 38.99 -3.10
N ILE A 147 -18.21 38.16 -4.02
CA ILE A 147 -16.80 37.96 -4.30
C ILE A 147 -16.45 38.67 -5.61
N GLN A 148 -15.70 39.76 -5.50
CA GLN A 148 -15.28 40.56 -6.65
C GLN A 148 -14.17 39.89 -7.47
N LEU A 149 -13.29 39.14 -6.79
CA LEU A 149 -12.15 38.47 -7.41
C LEU A 149 -12.13 37.00 -6.95
N PRO A 150 -12.71 36.08 -7.73
CA PRO A 150 -12.60 34.66 -7.45
C PRO A 150 -11.20 34.16 -7.81
N PHE A 151 -10.53 33.50 -6.87
CA PHE A 151 -9.25 32.85 -7.10
C PHE A 151 -9.39 31.35 -6.83
N GLN A 152 -9.14 30.52 -7.85
CA GLN A 152 -9.11 29.08 -7.69
C GLN A 152 -7.68 28.62 -7.39
N MET A 153 -7.52 27.81 -6.34
CA MET A 153 -6.21 27.27 -6.00
C MET A 153 -5.74 26.29 -7.10
N PRO A 154 -4.55 26.50 -7.69
CA PRO A 154 -4.04 25.63 -8.75
C PRO A 154 -3.51 24.31 -8.17
N VAL A 155 -4.40 23.36 -7.92
CA VAL A 155 -4.04 22.04 -7.34
C VAL A 155 -3.29 21.12 -8.30
N ARG A 156 -3.30 21.41 -9.61
CA ARG A 156 -2.77 20.51 -10.65
C ARG A 156 -1.34 20.82 -11.10
N SER A 157 -0.81 22.01 -10.79
CA SER A 157 0.50 22.49 -11.25
C SER A 157 1.61 22.37 -10.21
N TYR A 158 1.37 21.68 -9.09
CA TYR A 158 2.42 21.45 -8.11
C TYR A 158 3.48 20.52 -8.71
N VAL A 159 4.75 20.91 -8.62
CA VAL A 159 5.88 20.02 -8.87
C VAL A 159 5.95 19.07 -7.68
N ILE A 160 5.27 17.94 -7.80
CA ILE A 160 5.08 16.98 -6.72
C ILE A 160 6.40 16.30 -6.37
N ASP A 161 7.29 16.14 -7.35
CA ASP A 161 8.57 15.46 -7.24
C ASP A 161 9.45 16.07 -6.13
N ASP A 162 9.71 17.37 -6.21
CA ASP A 162 10.51 18.08 -5.21
C ASP A 162 9.83 18.10 -3.84
N TYR A 163 8.50 18.25 -3.82
CA TYR A 163 7.73 18.27 -2.58
C TYR A 163 7.77 16.91 -1.86
N ILE A 164 7.57 15.81 -2.58
CA ILE A 164 7.66 14.44 -2.02
C ILE A 164 9.08 14.18 -1.55
N LYS A 165 10.08 14.50 -2.38
CA LYS A 165 11.50 14.30 -2.06
C LYS A 165 11.90 15.01 -0.78
N GLU A 166 11.60 16.31 -0.67
CA GLU A 166 11.87 17.10 0.53
C GLU A 166 11.21 16.49 1.76
N LYS A 167 9.94 16.09 1.63
CA LYS A 167 9.17 15.56 2.75
C LYS A 167 9.65 14.18 3.18
N LEU A 168 10.02 13.29 2.25
CA LEU A 168 10.58 11.97 2.58
C LEU A 168 11.94 12.06 3.26
N LEU A 169 12.79 13.01 2.85
CA LEU A 169 14.04 13.33 3.54
C LEU A 169 13.79 13.84 4.96
N SER A 170 12.80 14.72 5.13
CA SER A 170 12.50 15.31 6.44
C SER A 170 12.04 14.32 7.52
N VAL A 171 11.64 13.11 7.13
CA VAL A 171 11.17 12.04 8.03
C VAL A 171 12.09 10.82 8.06
N ASP A 172 13.31 10.95 7.53
CA ASP A 172 14.35 9.91 7.49
C ASP A 172 13.86 8.57 6.93
N ILE A 173 13.02 8.61 5.88
CA ILE A 173 12.62 7.39 5.15
C ILE A 173 13.65 7.06 4.08
N ILE A 174 14.12 8.09 3.37
CA ILE A 174 15.08 7.96 2.27
C ILE A 174 16.39 8.66 2.61
N THR A 175 17.49 8.19 2.05
CA THR A 175 18.81 8.82 2.18
C THR A 175 19.00 9.93 1.14
N LEU A 176 20.03 10.76 1.32
CA LEU A 176 20.41 11.77 0.32
C LEU A 176 20.76 11.13 -1.03
N ASP A 177 21.40 9.96 -1.03
CA ASP A 177 21.75 9.22 -2.24
C ASP A 177 20.51 8.72 -2.98
N GLU A 178 19.53 8.16 -2.25
CA GLU A 178 18.24 7.73 -2.81
C GLU A 178 17.45 8.91 -3.37
N ALA A 179 17.54 10.08 -2.74
CA ALA A 179 16.89 11.30 -3.20
C ALA A 179 17.55 11.89 -4.47
N GLN A 180 18.82 11.56 -4.75
CA GLN A 180 19.49 11.95 -6.00
C GLN A 180 19.26 10.95 -7.13
N ASN A 181 18.87 9.71 -6.82
CA ASN A 181 18.52 8.71 -7.82
C ASN A 181 17.16 9.05 -8.49
N GLN A 182 17.22 9.44 -9.76
CA GLN A 182 16.03 9.85 -10.52
C GLN A 182 15.02 8.72 -10.71
N ASP A 183 15.47 7.49 -10.92
CA ASP A 183 14.57 6.35 -11.16
C ASP A 183 13.85 5.93 -9.87
N PHE A 184 14.56 6.02 -8.74
CA PHE A 184 13.96 5.83 -7.42
C PHE A 184 12.84 6.84 -7.15
N VAL A 185 13.11 8.13 -7.38
CA VAL A 185 12.12 9.21 -7.16
C VAL A 185 10.95 9.09 -8.13
N LYS A 186 11.19 8.84 -9.43
CA LYS A 186 10.13 8.63 -10.43
C LYS A 186 9.17 7.52 -10.01
N THR A 187 9.71 6.43 -9.48
CA THR A 187 8.91 5.28 -9.01
C THR A 187 8.02 5.67 -7.82
N ILE A 188 8.55 6.42 -6.85
CA ILE A 188 7.76 6.94 -5.71
C ILE A 188 6.68 7.90 -6.18
N VAL A 189 7.01 8.82 -7.10
CA VAL A 189 6.06 9.78 -7.66
C VAL A 189 4.94 9.04 -8.41
N LEU A 190 5.30 8.03 -9.21
CA LEU A 190 4.34 7.17 -9.91
C LEU A 190 3.35 6.52 -8.94
N PHE A 191 3.83 5.89 -7.87
CA PHE A 191 2.98 5.30 -6.84
C PHE A 191 2.06 6.33 -6.19
N THR A 192 2.56 7.54 -5.93
CA THR A 192 1.77 8.61 -5.31
C THR A 192 0.65 9.09 -6.23
N VAL A 193 0.97 9.37 -7.49
CA VAL A 193 0.03 9.90 -8.48
C VAL A 193 -1.07 8.89 -8.79
N LEU A 194 -0.72 7.60 -8.93
CA LEU A 194 -1.67 6.54 -9.20
C LEU A 194 -2.57 6.17 -8.00
N SER A 195 -2.20 6.58 -6.78
CA SER A 195 -2.95 6.30 -5.55
C SER A 195 -3.65 7.52 -4.95
N VAL A 196 -2.93 8.32 -4.16
CA VAL A 196 -3.45 9.47 -3.41
C VAL A 196 -3.57 10.73 -4.26
N GLY A 197 -2.95 10.73 -5.44
CA GLY A 197 -2.97 11.82 -6.41
C GLY A 197 -2.06 12.99 -6.03
N THR A 198 -2.37 14.16 -6.59
CA THR A 198 -1.53 15.37 -6.50
C THR A 198 -1.89 16.30 -5.33
N ASN A 199 -2.87 15.91 -4.50
CA ASN A 199 -3.37 16.76 -3.43
C ASN A 199 -2.32 16.86 -2.28
N PRO A 200 -1.80 18.06 -1.97
CA PRO A 200 -0.78 18.23 -0.92
C PRO A 200 -1.22 17.72 0.46
N ARG A 201 -2.51 17.81 0.80
CA ARG A 201 -3.08 17.30 2.06
C ARG A 201 -3.04 15.78 2.09
N SER A 202 -3.41 15.13 0.99
CA SER A 202 -3.35 13.66 0.88
C SER A 202 -1.91 13.16 0.96
N ILE A 203 -0.97 13.83 0.27
CA ILE A 203 0.47 13.52 0.33
C ILE A 203 1.01 13.70 1.75
N LYS A 204 0.67 14.82 2.43
CA LYS A 204 1.08 15.04 3.82
C LYS A 204 0.56 13.93 4.74
N ARG A 205 -0.69 13.48 4.56
CA ARG A 205 -1.26 12.36 5.32
C ARG A 205 -0.46 11.07 5.09
N LEU A 206 -0.17 10.75 3.83
CA LEU A 206 0.64 9.59 3.44
C LEU A 206 2.01 9.60 4.12
N ILE A 207 2.71 10.74 4.07
CA ILE A 207 4.05 10.90 4.66
C ILE A 207 4.03 10.79 6.18
N ASN A 208 2.99 11.33 6.84
CA ASN A 208 2.82 11.16 8.28
C ASN A 208 2.62 9.68 8.65
N THR A 209 1.84 8.93 7.88
CA THR A 209 1.66 7.48 8.06
C THR A 209 2.98 6.74 7.90
N LEU A 210 3.75 7.06 6.86
CA LEU A 210 5.07 6.47 6.63
C LEU A 210 6.05 6.80 7.77
N SER A 211 6.07 8.03 8.25
CA SER A 211 6.91 8.47 9.38
C SER A 211 6.59 7.65 10.64
N PHE A 212 5.31 7.46 10.94
CA PHE A 212 4.88 6.61 12.05
C PHE A 212 5.34 5.16 11.89
N ILE A 213 5.17 4.57 10.71
CA ILE A 213 5.62 3.21 10.40
C ILE A 213 7.15 3.09 10.54
N ASN A 214 7.91 4.06 10.05
CA ASN A 214 9.36 4.09 10.19
C ASN A 214 9.79 4.09 11.66
N LEU A 215 9.08 4.82 12.52
CA LEU A 215 9.31 4.81 13.97
C LEU A 215 9.02 3.42 14.59
N LEU A 216 7.96 2.74 14.15
CA LEU A 216 7.65 1.36 14.60
C LEU A 216 8.72 0.36 14.14
N ILE A 217 9.22 0.49 12.91
CA ILE A 217 10.30 -0.36 12.39
C ILE A 217 11.57 -0.12 13.20
N LYS A 218 11.96 1.14 13.40
CA LYS A 218 13.12 1.53 14.19
C LYS A 218 13.01 1.04 15.64
N SER A 219 11.82 1.04 16.24
CA SER A 219 11.61 0.53 17.61
C SER A 219 11.72 -0.99 17.68
N LYS A 220 11.12 -1.73 16.72
CA LYS A 220 11.26 -3.19 16.60
C LYS A 220 12.71 -3.61 16.43
N ASN A 221 13.45 -2.92 15.55
CA ASN A 221 14.87 -3.17 15.31
C ASN A 221 15.77 -2.89 16.53
N ARG A 222 15.35 -2.05 17.49
CA ARG A 222 16.08 -1.87 18.75
C ARG A 222 15.89 -3.05 19.71
N LEU A 223 14.78 -3.77 19.61
CA LEU A 223 14.44 -4.92 20.46
C LEU A 223 15.05 -6.21 19.94
N SER A 224 15.24 -6.33 18.62
CA SER A 224 15.90 -7.47 17.98
C SER A 224 17.37 -7.14 17.70
N GLU A 225 18.31 -7.88 18.27
CA GLU A 225 19.78 -7.66 18.11
C GLU A 225 20.29 -7.72 16.66
N LYS A 226 19.43 -8.05 15.69
CA LYS A 226 19.71 -7.96 14.25
C LYS A 226 19.18 -6.63 13.69
N LYS A 227 20.10 -5.71 13.38
CA LYS A 227 19.81 -4.56 12.50
C LYS A 227 19.61 -5.07 11.07
N HIS A 228 18.37 -5.28 10.66
CA HIS A 228 18.06 -5.39 9.24
C HIS A 228 17.88 -3.97 8.69
N GLU A 229 18.84 -3.51 7.89
CA GLU A 229 18.76 -2.23 7.19
C GLU A 229 18.03 -2.46 5.87
N LEU A 230 16.92 -1.75 5.69
CA LEU A 230 16.06 -1.90 4.51
C LEU A 230 16.79 -1.44 3.25
N GLN A 231 16.78 -2.28 2.23
CA GLN A 231 17.31 -1.96 0.91
C GLN A 231 16.41 -0.94 0.20
N SER A 232 16.93 -0.21 -0.79
CA SER A 232 16.18 0.86 -1.47
C SER A 232 14.89 0.35 -2.14
N TYR A 233 14.92 -0.82 -2.79
CA TYR A 233 13.70 -1.41 -3.39
C TYR A 233 12.67 -1.81 -2.33
N GLU A 234 13.10 -2.29 -1.15
CA GLU A 234 12.19 -2.63 -0.05
C GLU A 234 11.48 -1.37 0.46
N LYS A 235 12.19 -0.24 0.54
CA LYS A 235 11.58 1.06 0.87
C LYS A 235 10.55 1.49 -0.18
N GLN A 236 10.82 1.28 -1.48
CA GLN A 236 9.85 1.57 -2.55
C GLN A 236 8.62 0.67 -2.47
N LEU A 237 8.80 -0.62 -2.16
CA LEU A 237 7.69 -1.56 -1.97
C LEU A 237 6.86 -1.23 -0.72
N ILE A 238 7.50 -0.87 0.39
CA ILE A 238 6.82 -0.34 1.60
C ILE A 238 6.01 0.90 1.24
N TYR A 239 6.60 1.82 0.48
CA TYR A 239 5.93 3.03 0.03
C TYR A 239 4.70 2.72 -0.84
N ALA A 240 4.82 1.80 -1.79
CA ALA A 240 3.73 1.34 -2.64
C ALA A 240 2.58 0.72 -1.83
N LEU A 241 2.89 -0.14 -0.86
CA LEU A 241 1.88 -0.74 0.00
C LEU A 241 1.13 0.29 0.84
N ILE A 242 1.82 1.31 1.36
CA ILE A 242 1.19 2.37 2.14
C ILE A 242 0.35 3.30 1.24
N CYS A 243 0.77 3.51 0.00
CA CYS A 243 -0.04 4.16 -1.04
C CYS A 243 -1.33 3.37 -1.28
N LEU A 244 -1.25 2.06 -1.45
CA LEU A 244 -2.41 1.18 -1.61
C LEU A 244 -3.29 1.17 -0.35
N GLN A 245 -2.72 1.13 0.85
CA GLN A 245 -3.46 1.18 2.11
C GLN A 245 -4.21 2.50 2.27
N THR A 246 -3.60 3.62 1.86
CA THR A 246 -4.18 4.97 2.03
C THR A 246 -5.20 5.31 0.94
N GLY A 247 -4.94 4.92 -0.30
CA GLY A 247 -5.81 5.18 -1.46
C GLY A 247 -6.86 4.11 -1.70
N PHE A 248 -6.50 2.83 -1.53
CA PHE A 248 -7.33 1.67 -1.88
C PHE A 248 -7.36 0.60 -0.76
N PRO A 249 -7.94 0.90 0.43
CA PRO A 249 -7.86 0.02 1.59
C PRO A 249 -8.37 -1.41 1.35
N THR A 250 -9.42 -1.57 0.54
CA THR A 250 -9.99 -2.88 0.20
C THR A 250 -9.02 -3.73 -0.62
N ILE A 251 -8.28 -3.12 -1.54
CA ILE A 251 -7.24 -3.80 -2.33
C ILE A 251 -6.06 -4.18 -1.44
N TYR A 252 -5.63 -3.25 -0.58
CA TYR A 252 -4.58 -3.54 0.40
C TYR A 252 -4.98 -4.71 1.31
N ASN A 253 -6.23 -4.80 1.76
CA ASN A 253 -6.69 -5.90 2.60
C ASN A 253 -6.60 -7.27 1.89
N LEU A 254 -6.85 -7.33 0.58
CA LEU A 254 -6.64 -8.56 -0.19
C LEU A 254 -5.16 -8.96 -0.21
N LEU A 255 -4.27 -7.99 -0.47
CA LEU A 255 -2.81 -8.20 -0.43
C LEU A 255 -2.31 -8.58 0.97
N ALA A 256 -2.91 -8.02 2.02
CA ALA A 256 -2.55 -8.32 3.39
C ALA A 256 -2.99 -9.74 3.80
N ASP A 257 -4.14 -10.22 3.31
CA ASP A 257 -4.62 -11.59 3.53
C ASP A 257 -3.80 -12.63 2.76
N ASN A 258 -3.49 -12.35 1.49
CA ASN A 258 -2.57 -13.16 0.69
C ASN A 258 -1.63 -12.26 -0.13
N ALA A 259 -0.37 -12.19 0.29
CA ALA A 259 0.65 -11.35 -0.33
C ALA A 259 1.32 -12.03 -1.53
N ASP A 260 1.04 -13.31 -1.74
CA ASP A 260 1.48 -14.07 -2.91
C ASP A 260 0.51 -13.83 -4.08
N ILE A 261 0.56 -12.62 -4.62
CA ILE A 261 -0.40 -12.13 -5.62
C ILE A 261 -0.42 -12.99 -6.89
N GLU A 262 0.73 -13.56 -7.28
CA GLU A 262 0.87 -14.36 -8.49
C GLU A 262 0.09 -15.67 -8.41
N ASN A 263 -0.16 -16.16 -7.19
CA ASN A 263 -0.87 -17.40 -6.92
C ASN A 263 -2.32 -17.21 -6.43
N TRP A 264 -2.90 -16.03 -6.64
CA TRP A 264 -4.32 -15.81 -6.33
C TRP A 264 -5.22 -16.69 -7.22
N SER A 265 -6.13 -17.42 -6.59
CA SER A 265 -7.00 -18.42 -7.22
C SER A 265 -8.48 -18.06 -7.14
N ASP A 266 -9.32 -18.83 -7.85
CA ASP A 266 -10.78 -18.69 -7.75
C ASP A 266 -11.28 -18.99 -6.32
N GLU A 267 -10.61 -19.87 -5.57
CA GLU A 267 -10.91 -20.14 -4.16
C GLU A 267 -10.67 -18.90 -3.29
N PHE A 268 -9.59 -18.15 -3.56
CA PHE A 268 -9.31 -16.89 -2.87
C PHE A 268 -10.39 -15.84 -3.17
N ALA A 269 -10.85 -15.76 -4.42
CA ALA A 269 -11.96 -14.87 -4.79
C ALA A 269 -13.26 -15.23 -4.07
N GLN A 270 -13.60 -16.53 -4.00
CA GLN A 270 -14.77 -17.03 -3.29
C GLN A 270 -14.71 -16.72 -1.79
N LYS A 271 -13.54 -16.87 -1.14
CA LYS A 271 -13.33 -16.51 0.27
C LYS A 271 -13.70 -15.04 0.55
N HIS A 272 -13.45 -14.15 -0.40
CA HIS A 272 -13.76 -12.72 -0.30
C HIS A 272 -15.12 -12.33 -0.90
N ASN A 273 -15.98 -13.31 -1.21
CA ASN A 273 -17.29 -13.12 -1.85
C ASN A 273 -17.23 -12.35 -3.19
N LEU A 274 -16.12 -12.51 -3.93
CA LEU A 274 -15.92 -11.87 -5.22
C LEU A 274 -16.40 -12.78 -6.33
N LYS A 275 -17.32 -12.27 -7.15
CA LYS A 275 -17.75 -12.93 -8.37
C LYS A 275 -16.80 -12.54 -9.49
N ILE A 276 -15.92 -13.46 -9.86
CA ILE A 276 -15.16 -13.36 -11.10
C ILE A 276 -16.15 -13.67 -12.22
N SER A 277 -16.50 -12.68 -13.05
CA SER A 277 -17.23 -12.95 -14.29
C SER A 277 -16.40 -13.86 -15.19
N ASP A 278 -17.02 -14.75 -15.95
CA ASP A 278 -16.32 -15.52 -16.98
C ASP A 278 -15.82 -14.55 -18.06
N PHE A 279 -14.56 -14.10 -17.92
CA PHE A 279 -13.89 -13.20 -18.86
C PHE A 279 -13.26 -13.98 -20.03
N GLU A 280 -13.78 -15.17 -20.37
CA GLU A 280 -13.26 -16.00 -21.47
C GLU A 280 -13.37 -15.30 -22.85
N ASN A 281 -14.10 -14.18 -22.96
CA ASN A 281 -14.29 -13.43 -24.20
C ASN A 281 -14.10 -11.90 -24.05
N SER A 282 -13.30 -11.40 -23.10
CA SER A 282 -12.97 -9.96 -23.09
C SER A 282 -11.64 -9.71 -23.81
N ASP A 283 -11.66 -9.04 -24.96
CA ASP A 283 -10.48 -8.54 -25.71
C ASP A 283 -9.67 -7.46 -24.94
N SER A 284 -9.78 -7.41 -23.61
CA SER A 284 -9.08 -6.42 -22.78
C SER A 284 -7.67 -6.93 -22.46
N PRO A 285 -6.60 -6.27 -22.96
CA PRO A 285 -5.21 -6.70 -22.77
C PRO A 285 -4.72 -6.65 -21.31
N VAL A 286 -5.59 -6.26 -20.36
CA VAL A 286 -5.26 -6.03 -18.94
C VAL A 286 -5.77 -7.14 -18.03
N LEU A 287 -6.61 -8.07 -18.51
CA LEU A 287 -7.26 -9.11 -17.67
C LEU A 287 -6.70 -10.53 -17.89
N ASN A 288 -5.43 -10.63 -18.30
CA ASN A 288 -4.81 -11.89 -18.69
C ASN A 288 -4.53 -12.83 -17.49
N ASN A 289 -4.33 -12.27 -16.29
CA ASN A 289 -3.99 -13.03 -15.09
C ASN A 289 -5.13 -13.06 -14.07
N LYS A 290 -5.21 -14.16 -13.29
CA LYS A 290 -6.23 -14.35 -12.25
C LYS A 290 -6.27 -13.23 -11.21
N TRP A 291 -5.11 -12.76 -10.75
CA TRP A 291 -5.07 -11.65 -9.80
C TRP A 291 -5.67 -10.34 -10.37
N GLN A 292 -5.48 -10.06 -11.67
CA GLN A 292 -6.06 -8.88 -12.32
C GLN A 292 -7.58 -8.98 -12.37
N GLN A 293 -8.11 -10.18 -12.63
CA GLN A 293 -9.54 -10.46 -12.61
C GLN A 293 -10.14 -10.28 -11.21
N ILE A 294 -9.43 -10.70 -10.16
CA ILE A 294 -9.83 -10.52 -8.76
C ILE A 294 -9.83 -9.03 -8.37
N ILE A 295 -8.78 -8.29 -8.73
CA ILE A 295 -8.71 -6.84 -8.52
C ILE A 295 -9.84 -6.13 -9.27
N HIS A 296 -10.15 -6.56 -10.49
CA HIS A 296 -11.27 -6.02 -11.26
C HIS A 296 -12.61 -6.31 -10.57
N ALA A 297 -12.85 -7.55 -10.13
CA ALA A 297 -14.05 -7.92 -9.40
C ALA A 297 -14.24 -7.07 -8.14
N GLN A 298 -13.15 -6.85 -7.38
CA GLN A 298 -13.16 -5.94 -6.23
C GLN A 298 -13.41 -4.48 -6.67
N SER A 299 -12.87 -4.06 -7.80
CA SER A 299 -12.98 -2.67 -8.27
C SER A 299 -14.39 -2.31 -8.72
N VAL A 300 -15.16 -3.26 -9.25
CA VAL A 300 -16.55 -3.06 -9.66
C VAL A 300 -17.48 -2.78 -8.48
N THR A 301 -17.08 -3.14 -7.25
CA THR A 301 -17.88 -2.89 -6.03
C THR A 301 -18.07 -1.41 -5.72
N SER A 302 -17.24 -0.51 -6.27
CA SER A 302 -17.41 0.94 -6.07
C SER A 302 -17.02 1.74 -7.31
N ILE A 303 -17.72 2.87 -7.52
CA ILE A 303 -17.42 3.80 -8.62
C ILE A 303 -15.99 4.33 -8.51
N TYR A 304 -15.52 4.55 -7.28
CA TYR A 304 -14.16 5.03 -7.00
C TYR A 304 -13.11 4.02 -7.47
N LEU A 305 -13.15 2.77 -6.99
CA LEU A 305 -12.16 1.75 -7.38
C LEU A 305 -12.20 1.46 -8.88
N LYS A 306 -13.39 1.42 -9.48
CA LYS A 306 -13.55 1.22 -10.93
C LYS A 306 -12.79 2.28 -11.75
N ARG A 307 -12.80 3.54 -11.31
CA ARG A 307 -12.04 4.63 -11.98
C ARG A 307 -10.53 4.48 -11.83
N HIS A 308 -10.07 3.86 -10.75
CA HIS A 308 -8.65 3.69 -10.44
C HIS A 308 -8.09 2.30 -10.80
N PHE A 309 -8.89 1.41 -11.39
CA PHE A 309 -8.51 0.03 -11.69
C PHE A 309 -7.16 -0.09 -12.41
N TYR A 310 -6.99 0.64 -13.52
CA TYR A 310 -5.73 0.60 -14.29
C TYR A 310 -4.54 1.10 -13.46
N GLY A 311 -4.72 2.17 -12.68
CA GLY A 311 -3.68 2.68 -11.79
C GLY A 311 -3.28 1.69 -10.70
N ILE A 312 -4.25 0.96 -10.13
CA ILE A 312 -4.00 -0.12 -9.16
C ILE A 312 -3.17 -1.25 -9.81
N VAL A 313 -3.56 -1.68 -11.01
CA VAL A 313 -2.83 -2.71 -11.76
C VAL A 313 -1.42 -2.25 -12.08
N ASP A 314 -1.23 -1.00 -12.48
CA ASP A 314 0.08 -0.45 -12.81
C ASP A 314 0.98 -0.34 -11.56
N ILE A 315 0.44 0.07 -10.40
CA ILE A 315 1.19 0.05 -9.13
C ILE A 315 1.71 -1.36 -8.85
N ILE A 316 0.85 -2.38 -8.96
CA ILE A 316 1.22 -3.77 -8.69
C ILE A 316 2.25 -4.27 -9.71
N LYS A 317 2.08 -3.99 -11.00
CA LYS A 317 3.06 -4.35 -12.03
C LYS A 317 4.43 -3.72 -11.77
N GLN A 318 4.45 -2.46 -11.35
CA GLN A 318 5.69 -1.77 -11.00
C GLN A 318 6.34 -2.38 -9.74
N MET A 319 5.55 -2.84 -8.78
CA MET A 319 6.07 -3.64 -7.66
C MET A 319 6.70 -4.96 -8.13
N GLN A 320 6.10 -5.63 -9.12
CA GLN A 320 6.66 -6.85 -9.73
C GLN A 320 7.99 -6.56 -10.45
N ILE A 321 8.05 -5.48 -11.25
CA ILE A 321 9.28 -5.06 -11.94
C ILE A 321 10.40 -4.79 -10.93
N LEU A 322 10.15 -4.02 -9.88
CA LEU A 322 11.13 -3.75 -8.81
C LEU A 322 11.64 -5.04 -8.14
N ALA A 323 10.76 -6.01 -7.94
CA ALA A 323 11.12 -7.30 -7.35
C ALA A 323 11.99 -8.14 -8.30
N ASP A 324 11.57 -8.25 -9.57
CA ASP A 324 12.28 -8.99 -10.61
C ASP A 324 13.68 -8.41 -10.90
N GLU A 325 13.83 -7.08 -10.93
CA GLU A 325 15.13 -6.40 -11.07
C GLU A 325 16.11 -6.77 -9.93
N ASN A 326 15.57 -7.12 -8.76
CA ASN A 326 16.33 -7.57 -7.59
C ASN A 326 16.37 -9.10 -7.45
N LYS A 327 16.04 -9.84 -8.52
CA LYS A 327 16.10 -11.31 -8.64
C LYS A 327 15.26 -12.06 -7.60
N LYS A 328 14.21 -11.45 -7.06
CA LYS A 328 13.28 -12.09 -6.11
C LYS A 328 11.85 -11.93 -6.62
N PRO A 329 11.02 -12.98 -6.66
CA PRO A 329 9.62 -12.80 -7.01
C PRO A 329 8.91 -11.97 -5.93
N LEU A 330 7.90 -11.20 -6.33
CA LEU A 330 7.18 -10.32 -5.41
C LEU A 330 6.54 -11.12 -4.25
N GLY A 331 6.03 -12.32 -4.51
CA GLY A 331 5.46 -13.23 -3.50
C GLY A 331 6.45 -13.73 -2.44
N GLU A 332 7.76 -13.58 -2.64
CA GLU A 332 8.76 -13.84 -1.62
C GLU A 332 9.01 -12.62 -0.72
N ILE A 333 9.08 -11.42 -1.29
CA ILE A 333 9.40 -10.18 -0.58
C ILE A 333 8.18 -9.60 0.14
N LEU A 334 7.06 -9.50 -0.56
CA LEU A 334 5.86 -8.81 -0.08
C LEU A 334 5.34 -9.32 1.27
N PRO A 335 5.38 -10.64 1.56
CA PRO A 335 4.95 -11.15 2.86
C PRO A 335 5.77 -10.64 4.05
N GLU A 336 7.09 -10.51 3.91
CA GLU A 336 7.95 -9.95 4.97
C GLU A 336 7.61 -8.47 5.20
N ILE A 337 7.37 -7.73 4.12
CA ILE A 337 6.96 -6.33 4.20
C ILE A 337 5.56 -6.18 4.81
N VAL A 338 4.60 -7.00 4.43
CA VAL A 338 3.24 -6.99 4.99
C VAL A 338 3.27 -7.32 6.48
N GLU A 339 4.09 -8.28 6.92
CA GLU A 339 4.29 -8.58 8.35
C GLU A 339 4.90 -7.38 9.11
N LEU A 340 5.83 -6.66 8.47
CA LEU A 340 6.38 -5.44 9.04
C LEU A 340 5.29 -4.36 9.24
N LEU A 341 4.36 -4.27 8.28
CA LEU A 341 3.27 -3.29 8.28
C LEU A 341 2.05 -3.71 9.10
N SER A 342 1.89 -5.00 9.42
CA SER A 342 0.70 -5.54 10.09
C SER A 342 0.48 -4.96 11.50
N VAL A 343 1.50 -4.36 12.10
CA VAL A 343 1.42 -3.60 13.36
C VAL A 343 0.48 -2.39 13.24
N THR A 344 0.28 -1.87 12.03
CA THR A 344 -0.59 -0.73 11.73
C THR A 344 -1.94 -1.14 11.14
N ASN A 345 -2.20 -2.43 10.97
CA ASN A 345 -3.43 -2.89 10.34
C ASN A 345 -4.58 -2.95 11.36
N ILE A 346 -5.70 -2.30 11.03
CA ILE A 346 -6.89 -2.22 11.91
C ILE A 346 -7.54 -3.61 12.06
N ASN A 347 -7.44 -4.42 11.01
CA ASN A 347 -7.72 -5.83 11.08
C ASN A 347 -6.45 -6.49 11.59
N ALA A 348 -6.39 -6.74 12.90
CA ALA A 348 -5.44 -7.71 13.44
C ALA A 348 -5.61 -8.98 12.59
N ILE A 349 -4.65 -9.24 11.68
CA ILE A 349 -4.61 -10.48 10.94
C ILE A 349 -4.51 -11.52 12.04
N SER A 350 -5.63 -12.22 12.25
CA SER A 350 -5.73 -13.31 13.19
C SER A 350 -4.49 -14.17 13.00
N LYS A 351 -3.81 -14.51 14.10
CA LYS A 351 -2.82 -15.61 14.14
C LYS A 351 -3.25 -16.70 13.15
N PRO A 352 -2.30 -17.34 12.42
CA PRO A 352 -2.65 -18.37 11.45
C PRO A 352 -3.69 -19.31 12.07
N GLN A 353 -4.88 -19.38 11.48
CA GLN A 353 -5.98 -20.21 12.01
C GLN A 353 -5.61 -21.69 11.96
N ILE A 354 -4.68 -22.04 11.06
CA ILE A 354 -4.10 -23.36 10.91
C ILE A 354 -2.82 -23.45 11.75
N GLU A 355 -2.90 -24.18 12.87
CA GLU A 355 -1.75 -24.63 13.65
C GLU A 355 -1.40 -26.05 13.23
N ILE A 356 -0.19 -26.26 12.69
CA ILE A 356 0.27 -27.58 12.24
C ILE A 356 1.49 -27.98 13.03
N ASN A 357 1.43 -29.17 13.59
CA ASN A 357 2.62 -29.82 14.11
C ASN A 357 3.44 -30.38 12.92
N ASN A 358 4.43 -29.62 12.46
CA ASN A 358 5.31 -29.99 11.34
C ASN A 358 5.93 -31.38 11.55
N ILE A 359 6.31 -31.72 12.78
CA ILE A 359 6.88 -33.03 13.12
C ILE A 359 5.85 -34.12 12.81
N ARG A 360 4.60 -33.97 13.26
CA ARG A 360 3.53 -34.94 13.00
C ARG A 360 3.27 -35.15 11.51
N VAL A 361 3.25 -34.07 10.71
CA VAL A 361 3.10 -34.16 9.24
C VAL A 361 4.26 -34.93 8.62
N LEU A 362 5.50 -34.56 8.96
CA LEU A 362 6.70 -35.21 8.41
C LEU A 362 6.79 -36.70 8.81
N PHE A 363 6.38 -37.06 10.03
CA PHE A 363 6.27 -38.45 10.46
C PHE A 363 5.24 -39.24 9.65
N ALA A 364 4.05 -38.69 9.44
CA ALA A 364 2.99 -39.32 8.66
C ALA A 364 3.39 -39.46 7.17
N LEU A 365 3.98 -38.42 6.58
CA LEU A 365 4.56 -38.47 5.25
C LEU A 365 5.60 -39.57 5.15
N ASN A 366 6.58 -39.62 6.06
CA ASN A 366 7.64 -40.63 6.01
C ASN A 366 7.10 -42.07 6.13
N LYS A 367 6.11 -42.30 7.00
CA LYS A 367 5.48 -43.63 7.20
C LYS A 367 4.90 -44.17 5.89
N ASN A 368 4.26 -43.30 5.10
CA ASN A 368 3.57 -43.70 3.87
C ASN A 368 4.47 -43.61 2.62
N LEU A 369 5.40 -42.65 2.59
CA LEU A 369 6.23 -42.34 1.44
C LEU A 369 7.45 -43.26 1.31
N LEU A 370 8.12 -43.59 2.43
CA LEU A 370 9.36 -44.39 2.38
C LEU A 370 9.15 -45.81 1.83
N PRO A 371 8.09 -46.57 2.20
CA PRO A 371 7.84 -47.88 1.60
C PRO A 371 7.59 -47.79 0.09
N LEU A 372 6.86 -46.76 -0.34
CA LEU A 372 6.55 -46.54 -1.75
C LEU A 372 7.81 -46.19 -2.56
N LEU A 373 8.66 -45.31 -2.02
CA LEU A 373 9.93 -44.97 -2.64
C LEU A 373 10.84 -46.19 -2.77
N LYS A 374 10.94 -47.04 -1.74
CA LYS A 374 11.70 -48.31 -1.81
C LYS A 374 11.21 -49.23 -2.92
N SER A 375 9.88 -49.31 -3.12
CA SER A 375 9.29 -50.15 -4.18
C SER A 375 9.48 -49.60 -5.60
N LYS A 376 9.73 -48.30 -5.73
CA LYS A 376 9.83 -47.58 -7.02
C LYS A 376 11.27 -47.23 -7.42
N LEU A 377 12.27 -47.73 -6.68
CA LEU A 377 13.66 -47.56 -7.03
C LEU A 377 13.94 -48.17 -8.42
N LYS A 378 14.66 -47.42 -9.25
CA LYS A 378 15.07 -47.81 -10.60
C LYS A 378 16.54 -47.48 -10.76
N GLU A 379 17.24 -48.28 -11.56
CA GLU A 379 18.62 -47.98 -11.97
C GLU A 379 18.73 -46.54 -12.49
N PRO A 380 19.69 -45.71 -12.02
CA PRO A 380 20.86 -46.05 -11.17
C PRO A 380 20.64 -45.87 -9.65
N LEU A 381 19.43 -45.51 -9.20
CA LEU A 381 19.07 -45.33 -7.79
C LEU A 381 18.76 -46.69 -7.14
N LYS A 382 19.73 -47.30 -6.46
CA LYS A 382 19.58 -48.64 -5.83
C LYS A 382 19.29 -48.62 -4.34
N PHE A 383 19.46 -47.46 -3.70
CA PHE A 383 19.42 -47.33 -2.25
C PHE A 383 18.56 -46.14 -1.85
N ILE A 384 17.81 -46.28 -0.75
CA ILE A 384 17.16 -45.16 -0.09
C ILE A 384 17.08 -45.39 1.42
N GLU A 385 17.52 -44.39 2.19
CA GLU A 385 17.38 -44.39 3.64
C GLU A 385 17.14 -42.97 4.16
N ARG A 386 16.44 -42.87 5.28
CA ARG A 386 16.24 -41.61 5.99
C ARG A 386 17.56 -41.09 6.57
N LYS A 387 17.86 -39.81 6.35
CA LYS A 387 19.04 -39.10 6.85
C LYS A 387 18.63 -38.15 7.99
N GLY A 388 19.25 -38.29 9.16
CA GLY A 388 19.09 -37.36 10.29
C GLY A 388 17.77 -37.48 11.08
N ARG A 389 17.53 -36.54 12.01
CA ARG A 389 16.29 -36.46 12.83
C ARG A 389 15.21 -35.66 12.11
N MET A 390 13.95 -36.09 12.22
CA MET A 390 12.78 -35.39 11.66
C MET A 390 12.32 -34.29 12.61
N ILE A 391 13.00 -33.14 12.57
CA ILE A 391 12.69 -31.99 13.43
C ILE A 391 12.09 -30.86 12.56
N ALA A 392 12.88 -30.34 11.61
CA ALA A 392 12.44 -29.28 10.68
C ALA A 392 12.28 -29.78 9.23
N LYS A 393 12.88 -30.93 8.91
CA LYS A 393 12.88 -31.52 7.56
C LYS A 393 12.93 -33.04 7.61
N LEU A 394 12.35 -33.67 6.60
CA LEU A 394 12.46 -35.08 6.29
C LEU A 394 13.46 -35.23 5.15
N SER A 395 14.58 -35.92 5.39
CA SER A 395 15.61 -36.10 4.38
C SER A 395 15.81 -37.57 4.02
N TYR A 396 15.98 -37.86 2.72
CA TYR A 396 16.36 -39.18 2.22
C TYR A 396 17.70 -39.10 1.51
N LYS A 397 18.61 -40.03 1.79
CA LYS A 397 19.82 -40.27 1.00
C LYS A 397 19.56 -41.39 0.01
N PHE A 398 20.03 -41.22 -1.23
CA PHE A 398 19.89 -42.20 -2.31
C PHE A 398 21.20 -42.92 -2.67
N ASP A 399 22.27 -42.64 -1.91
CA ASP A 399 23.59 -43.26 -2.06
C ASP A 399 24.10 -43.66 -0.67
N GLU A 400 24.70 -44.84 -0.57
CA GLU A 400 25.24 -45.40 0.66
C GLU A 400 26.55 -44.71 1.08
N LYS A 401 27.35 -44.26 0.10
CA LYS A 401 28.70 -43.69 0.29
C LYS A 401 28.75 -42.17 0.11
N LYS A 402 27.91 -41.59 -0.77
CA LYS A 402 27.91 -40.14 -1.04
C LYS A 402 26.85 -39.39 -0.24
N SER A 403 27.28 -38.44 0.59
CA SER A 403 26.40 -37.61 1.43
C SER A 403 25.54 -36.62 0.64
N ASN A 404 25.96 -36.29 -0.59
CA ASN A 404 25.49 -35.14 -1.36
C ASN A 404 24.26 -35.44 -2.24
N ASN A 405 23.91 -36.71 -2.44
CA ASN A 405 22.71 -37.06 -3.21
C ASN A 405 21.54 -37.29 -2.27
N SER A 406 21.00 -36.21 -1.71
CA SER A 406 19.92 -36.27 -0.73
C SER A 406 18.81 -35.28 -1.01
N ILE A 407 17.57 -35.75 -0.90
CA ILE A 407 16.39 -34.90 -0.98
C ILE A 407 15.98 -34.46 0.43
N SER A 408 15.45 -33.26 0.56
CA SER A 408 14.85 -32.75 1.79
C SER A 408 13.43 -32.26 1.52
N ILE A 409 12.50 -32.66 2.39
CA ILE A 409 11.11 -32.25 2.40
C ILE A 409 10.90 -31.43 3.68
N SER A 410 10.39 -30.22 3.56
CA SER A 410 10.04 -29.36 4.70
C SER A 410 8.62 -28.84 4.54
N VAL A 411 7.92 -28.70 5.65
CA VAL A 411 6.55 -28.15 5.68
C VAL A 411 6.56 -26.87 6.50
N PHE A 412 5.96 -25.81 5.97
CA PHE A 412 5.80 -24.54 6.68
C PHE A 412 4.43 -23.92 6.37
N ILE A 413 3.99 -23.03 7.25
CA ILE A 413 2.71 -22.33 7.14
C ILE A 413 3.00 -20.89 6.77
N LYS A 414 2.33 -20.39 5.74
CA LYS A 414 2.37 -18.98 5.36
C LYS A 414 0.94 -18.59 4.98
N GLN A 415 0.38 -17.57 5.63
CA GLN A 415 -0.96 -17.02 5.32
C GLN A 415 -2.08 -18.07 5.24
N ASN A 416 -2.16 -18.97 6.23
CA ASN A 416 -3.18 -20.04 6.28
C ASN A 416 -3.14 -21.03 5.11
N ASN A 417 -2.01 -21.10 4.40
CA ASN A 417 -1.69 -22.14 3.43
C ASN A 417 -0.50 -22.95 3.93
N ILE A 418 -0.51 -24.24 3.60
CA ILE A 418 0.50 -25.22 3.95
C ILE A 418 1.38 -25.40 2.74
N TYR A 419 2.66 -25.07 2.89
CA TYR A 419 3.64 -25.23 1.84
C TYR A 419 4.47 -26.48 2.11
N LEU A 420 4.55 -27.36 1.12
CA LEU A 420 5.47 -28.49 1.11
C LEU A 420 6.57 -28.19 0.11
N LYS A 421 7.79 -27.98 0.64
CA LYS A 421 9.00 -27.71 -0.14
C LYS A 421 9.82 -28.98 -0.26
N VAL A 422 10.08 -29.41 -1.48
CA VAL A 422 10.96 -30.53 -1.81
C VAL A 422 12.21 -29.98 -2.47
N GLY A 423 13.39 -30.28 -1.93
CA GLY A 423 14.65 -29.73 -2.42
C GLY A 423 15.79 -30.73 -2.47
N ASN A 424 16.75 -30.45 -3.34
CA ASN A 424 18.03 -31.15 -3.43
C ASN A 424 19.16 -30.10 -3.52
N SER A 425 20.35 -30.45 -3.06
CA SER A 425 21.57 -29.67 -3.20
C SER A 425 22.63 -30.55 -3.85
N ILE A 426 23.07 -30.15 -5.04
CA ILE A 426 24.01 -30.90 -5.88
C ILE A 426 25.34 -30.17 -5.88
N GLU A 427 26.43 -30.91 -5.75
CA GLU A 427 27.78 -30.39 -5.96
C GLU A 427 28.14 -30.55 -7.44
N LEU A 428 28.50 -29.44 -8.10
CA LEU A 428 28.88 -29.43 -9.51
C LEU A 428 30.39 -29.64 -9.66
N PHE A 429 31.20 -28.75 -9.07
CA PHE A 429 32.67 -28.81 -9.14
C PHE A 429 33.34 -28.01 -8.02
N SER A 430 34.64 -28.21 -7.81
CA SER A 430 35.44 -27.41 -6.87
C SER A 430 35.66 -25.99 -7.40
N SER A 431 35.47 -24.99 -6.53
CA SER A 431 35.73 -23.57 -6.77
C SER A 431 37.00 -23.12 -6.04
N PRO A 432 37.90 -22.34 -6.67
CA PRO A 432 39.14 -21.90 -6.02
C PRO A 432 38.90 -20.97 -4.82
N GLU A 433 37.90 -20.09 -4.87
CA GLU A 433 37.55 -19.19 -3.77
C GLU A 433 36.07 -19.30 -3.37
N ASN A 434 35.74 -18.91 -2.12
CA ASN A 434 34.38 -18.94 -1.59
C ASN A 434 33.49 -17.76 -2.02
N THR A 435 34.08 -16.71 -2.58
CA THR A 435 33.42 -15.42 -2.88
C THR A 435 33.25 -15.16 -4.37
N GLU A 436 33.61 -16.12 -5.24
CA GLU A 436 33.45 -15.98 -6.69
C GLU A 436 31.97 -15.98 -7.11
N ASN A 437 31.65 -15.13 -8.09
CA ASN A 437 30.36 -15.13 -8.77
C ASN A 437 30.16 -16.47 -9.49
N SER A 438 29.10 -17.21 -9.13
CA SER A 438 28.85 -18.55 -9.65
C SER A 438 28.59 -18.60 -11.16
N ILE A 439 28.07 -17.51 -11.75
CA ILE A 439 27.83 -17.41 -13.20
C ILE A 439 29.17 -17.28 -13.93
N GLU A 440 30.03 -16.38 -13.48
CA GLU A 440 31.39 -16.21 -14.02
C GLU A 440 32.23 -17.50 -13.86
N ASN A 441 32.01 -18.26 -12.78
CA ASN A 441 32.70 -19.53 -12.55
C ASN A 441 32.26 -20.62 -13.54
N LEU A 442 30.98 -20.65 -13.92
CA LEU A 442 30.44 -21.53 -14.96
C LEU A 442 30.95 -21.14 -16.35
N GLU A 443 31.03 -19.84 -16.64
CA GLU A 443 31.56 -19.31 -17.89
C GLU A 443 33.05 -19.61 -18.05
N ARG A 444 33.85 -19.38 -17.01
CA ARG A 444 35.29 -19.71 -17.00
C ARG A 444 35.54 -21.19 -17.25
N LYS A 445 34.63 -22.07 -16.82
CA LYS A 445 34.71 -23.52 -17.08
C LYS A 445 34.06 -23.96 -18.40
N GLY A 446 33.41 -23.06 -19.13
CA GLY A 446 32.71 -23.37 -20.38
C GLY A 446 31.53 -24.33 -20.22
N LYS A 447 30.83 -24.30 -19.07
CA LYS A 447 29.73 -25.24 -18.74
C LYS A 447 28.35 -24.58 -18.69
N THR A 448 28.22 -23.34 -19.14
CA THR A 448 26.95 -22.60 -19.15
C THR A 448 25.87 -23.31 -19.97
N GLU A 449 26.20 -23.84 -21.15
CA GLU A 449 25.23 -24.58 -21.98
C GLU A 449 24.75 -25.88 -21.32
N VAL A 450 25.68 -26.65 -20.75
CA VAL A 450 25.36 -27.90 -20.02
C VAL A 450 24.47 -27.61 -18.82
N PHE A 451 24.76 -26.54 -18.07
CA PHE A 451 23.94 -26.12 -16.95
C PHE A 451 22.52 -25.71 -17.40
N ASN A 452 22.40 -24.90 -18.45
CA ASN A 452 21.11 -24.46 -18.97
C ASN A 452 20.27 -25.63 -19.49
N GLN A 453 20.89 -26.64 -20.09
CA GLN A 453 20.19 -27.87 -20.50
C GLN A 453 19.59 -28.61 -19.29
N PHE A 454 20.33 -28.71 -18.18
CA PHE A 454 19.79 -29.31 -16.96
C PHE A 454 18.68 -28.47 -16.34
N ILE A 455 18.73 -27.14 -16.42
CA ILE A 455 17.62 -26.28 -15.99
C ILE A 455 16.36 -26.56 -16.81
N ALA A 456 16.49 -26.66 -18.14
CA ALA A 456 15.38 -27.04 -19.01
C ALA A 456 14.79 -28.41 -18.65
N ASP A 457 15.63 -29.40 -18.34
CA ASP A 457 15.16 -30.73 -17.88
C ASP A 457 14.33 -30.66 -16.57
N PHE A 458 14.61 -29.70 -15.67
CA PHE A 458 13.82 -29.47 -14.46
C PHE A 458 12.53 -28.67 -14.74
N GLU A 459 12.53 -27.78 -15.72
CA GLU A 459 11.33 -27.08 -16.20
C GLU A 459 10.37 -28.06 -16.89
N ASP A 460 10.87 -29.00 -17.69
CA ASP A 460 10.07 -30.10 -18.26
C ASP A 460 9.44 -30.97 -17.15
N LEU A 461 10.17 -31.19 -16.07
CA LEU A 461 9.66 -31.92 -14.91
C LEU A 461 8.55 -31.15 -14.20
N ASN A 462 8.64 -29.82 -14.14
CA ASN A 462 7.56 -28.95 -13.66
C ASN A 462 6.30 -29.08 -14.53
N GLN A 463 6.44 -29.07 -15.86
CA GLN A 463 5.32 -29.27 -16.81
C GLN A 463 4.67 -30.67 -16.71
N LYS A 464 5.44 -31.69 -16.31
CA LYS A 464 4.89 -33.03 -16.07
C LYS A 464 4.09 -33.09 -14.77
N TYR A 465 4.44 -32.27 -13.78
CA TYR A 465 3.86 -32.27 -12.45
C TYR A 465 3.37 -30.87 -12.07
N ASN A 466 2.33 -30.37 -12.75
CA ASN A 466 1.77 -29.01 -12.61
C ASN A 466 1.45 -28.52 -11.18
N ASP A 467 1.33 -29.42 -10.21
CA ASP A 467 1.08 -29.05 -8.80
C ASP A 467 2.38 -28.64 -8.07
N PHE A 468 3.54 -29.00 -8.62
CA PHE A 468 4.86 -28.81 -8.04
C PHE A 468 5.56 -27.66 -8.74
N ASN A 469 5.35 -26.44 -8.26
CA ASN A 469 5.96 -25.26 -8.86
C ASN A 469 7.48 -25.26 -8.64
N PHE A 470 8.24 -25.21 -9.73
CA PHE A 470 9.69 -25.02 -9.68
C PHE A 470 10.03 -23.58 -9.29
N VAL A 471 10.77 -23.39 -8.19
CA VAL A 471 10.95 -22.06 -7.57
C VAL A 471 12.26 -21.38 -8.00
N ASN A 472 13.20 -22.11 -8.59
CA ASN A 472 14.49 -21.53 -8.99
C ASN A 472 14.53 -21.12 -10.47
N LYS A 473 14.30 -19.83 -10.73
CA LYS A 473 14.68 -19.18 -12.00
C LYS A 473 16.22 -19.24 -12.19
N PRO A 474 16.77 -19.13 -13.42
CA PRO A 474 18.19 -19.31 -13.70
C PRO A 474 19.07 -18.39 -12.84
N GLY A 475 19.98 -18.97 -12.05
CA GLY A 475 20.94 -18.25 -11.19
C GLY A 475 20.64 -18.23 -9.69
N ASN A 476 19.38 -18.43 -9.25
CA ASN A 476 19.00 -18.30 -7.82
C ASN A 476 19.31 -19.53 -6.95
N GLY A 477 19.81 -20.61 -7.53
CA GLY A 477 20.24 -21.82 -6.82
C GLY A 477 21.76 -22.02 -6.76
N LEU A 478 22.52 -21.21 -7.50
CA LEU A 478 23.96 -21.37 -7.63
C LEU A 478 24.68 -20.56 -6.56
N TYR A 479 25.53 -21.22 -5.79
CA TYR A 479 26.40 -20.54 -4.83
C TYR A 479 27.66 -21.35 -4.55
N VAL A 480 28.70 -20.66 -4.08
CA VAL A 480 29.94 -21.30 -3.64
C VAL A 480 29.94 -21.43 -2.12
N LYS A 481 30.26 -22.62 -1.62
CA LYS A 481 30.43 -22.86 -0.18
C LYS A 481 31.49 -23.91 0.07
N LYS A 482 32.46 -23.61 0.95
CA LYS A 482 33.60 -24.49 1.25
C LYS A 482 34.35 -24.92 -0.02
N GLN A 483 34.64 -23.96 -0.91
CA GLN A 483 35.37 -24.15 -2.17
C GLN A 483 34.69 -25.15 -3.11
N LYS A 484 33.35 -25.23 -3.07
CA LYS A 484 32.53 -26.08 -3.92
C LYS A 484 31.42 -25.26 -4.53
N GLN A 485 31.28 -25.33 -5.85
CA GLN A 485 30.14 -24.82 -6.58
C GLN A 485 28.96 -25.77 -6.34
N LEU A 486 27.93 -25.24 -5.69
CA LEU A 486 26.71 -25.97 -5.37
C LEU A 486 25.55 -25.41 -6.19
N PHE A 487 24.61 -26.29 -6.51
CA PHE A 487 23.33 -25.93 -7.07
C PHE A 487 22.22 -26.50 -6.17
N GLU A 488 21.49 -25.60 -5.52
CA GLU A 488 20.26 -25.93 -4.82
C GLU A 488 19.07 -25.76 -5.75
N GLN A 489 18.11 -26.66 -5.62
CA GLN A 489 16.89 -26.69 -6.42
C GLN A 489 15.71 -27.07 -5.55
N TYR A 490 14.60 -26.37 -5.76
CA TYR A 490 13.41 -26.49 -4.93
C TYR A 490 12.14 -26.49 -5.75
N PHE A 491 11.24 -27.39 -5.40
CA PHE A 491 9.87 -27.43 -5.86
C PHE A 491 8.94 -27.21 -4.67
N GLN A 492 7.84 -26.50 -4.89
CA GLN A 492 6.87 -26.18 -3.86
C GLN A 492 5.46 -26.57 -4.29
N ILE A 493 4.70 -27.06 -3.33
CA ILE A 493 3.26 -27.26 -3.43
C ILE A 493 2.60 -26.43 -2.32
N ASN A 494 1.47 -25.81 -2.61
CA ASN A 494 0.61 -25.19 -1.61
C ASN A 494 -0.70 -25.99 -1.45
N THR A 495 -1.26 -26.00 -0.25
CA THR A 495 -2.60 -26.56 0.03
C THR A 495 -3.19 -25.91 1.27
N GLN A 496 -4.51 -25.75 1.32
CA GLN A 496 -5.22 -25.29 2.52
C GLN A 496 -5.61 -26.44 3.45
N ASN A 497 -5.57 -27.68 2.97
CA ASN A 497 -6.01 -28.85 3.71
C ASN A 497 -4.83 -29.77 4.06
N VAL A 498 -4.53 -29.92 5.35
CA VAL A 498 -3.48 -30.83 5.86
C VAL A 498 -3.77 -32.27 5.44
N GLU A 499 -5.04 -32.68 5.44
CA GLU A 499 -5.43 -34.06 5.13
C GLU A 499 -5.10 -34.45 3.70
N TYR A 500 -5.06 -33.48 2.77
CA TYR A 500 -4.63 -33.71 1.39
C TYR A 500 -3.23 -34.34 1.33
N LEU A 501 -2.32 -33.89 2.20
CA LEU A 501 -0.94 -34.40 2.29
C LEU A 501 -0.88 -35.87 2.76
N TYR A 502 -1.96 -36.38 3.36
CA TYR A 502 -2.07 -37.77 3.82
C TYR A 502 -2.78 -38.69 2.80
N THR A 503 -3.39 -38.13 1.76
CA THR A 503 -4.13 -38.93 0.79
C THR A 503 -3.21 -39.86 0.00
N SER A 504 -3.69 -41.08 -0.29
CA SER A 504 -2.94 -42.05 -1.09
C SER A 504 -2.60 -41.52 -2.49
N LYS A 505 -3.51 -40.72 -3.08
CA LYS A 505 -3.30 -40.03 -4.36
C LYS A 505 -2.11 -39.08 -4.30
N PHE A 506 -2.04 -38.23 -3.29
CA PHE A 506 -0.92 -37.29 -3.11
C PHE A 506 0.39 -38.02 -2.84
N ILE A 507 0.42 -38.98 -1.91
CA ILE A 507 1.64 -39.74 -1.59
C ILE A 507 2.18 -40.48 -2.83
N LYS A 508 1.29 -41.05 -3.66
CA LYS A 508 1.69 -41.69 -4.92
C LYS A 508 2.32 -40.67 -5.88
N LYS A 509 1.65 -39.53 -6.11
CA LYS A 509 2.16 -38.45 -6.97
C LYS A 509 3.51 -37.90 -6.48
N LEU A 510 3.64 -37.64 -5.18
CA LEU A 510 4.87 -37.18 -4.54
C LEU A 510 6.00 -38.21 -4.69
N SER A 511 5.71 -39.51 -4.55
CA SER A 511 6.72 -40.55 -4.75
C SER A 511 7.23 -40.62 -6.19
N ASP A 512 6.34 -40.48 -7.19
CA ASP A 512 6.70 -40.50 -8.60
C ASP A 512 7.56 -39.27 -8.96
N PHE A 513 7.13 -38.10 -8.48
CA PHE A 513 7.89 -36.86 -8.60
C PHE A 513 9.30 -36.97 -8.00
N ILE A 514 9.43 -37.49 -6.77
CA ILE A 514 10.74 -37.62 -6.09
C ILE A 514 11.69 -38.53 -6.89
N ILE A 515 11.21 -39.64 -7.44
CA ILE A 515 12.05 -40.55 -8.23
C ILE A 515 12.52 -39.86 -9.51
N ASP A 516 11.61 -39.25 -10.28
CA ASP A 516 11.95 -38.53 -11.50
C ASP A 516 12.94 -37.37 -11.22
N PHE A 517 12.70 -36.63 -10.14
CA PHE A 517 13.55 -35.52 -9.71
C PHE A 517 14.95 -35.98 -9.31
N MET A 518 15.06 -37.11 -8.62
CA MET A 518 16.34 -37.71 -8.24
C MET A 518 17.09 -38.31 -9.45
N LEU A 519 16.38 -38.83 -10.45
CA LEU A 519 16.99 -39.30 -11.70
C LEU A 519 17.62 -38.13 -12.47
N GLN A 520 16.94 -37.00 -12.59
CA GLN A 520 17.52 -35.81 -13.21
C GLN A 520 18.69 -35.25 -12.38
N SER A 521 18.54 -35.21 -11.06
CA SER A 521 19.63 -34.82 -10.14
C SER A 521 20.87 -35.73 -10.31
N TYR A 522 20.66 -37.03 -10.51
CA TYR A 522 21.74 -38.00 -10.70
C TYR A 522 22.48 -37.78 -12.02
N LYS A 523 21.77 -37.49 -13.11
CA LYS A 523 22.40 -37.13 -14.39
C LYS A 523 23.28 -35.90 -14.25
N MET A 524 22.78 -34.87 -13.56
CA MET A 524 23.53 -33.64 -13.30
C MET A 524 24.77 -33.89 -12.43
N THR A 525 24.65 -34.70 -11.37
CA THR A 525 25.77 -35.01 -10.47
C THR A 525 26.90 -35.78 -11.17
N ASN A 526 26.58 -36.64 -12.14
CA ASN A 526 27.57 -37.45 -12.87
C ASN A 526 27.90 -36.88 -14.26
N ALA A 527 27.43 -35.68 -14.57
CA ALA A 527 27.84 -34.97 -15.76
C ALA A 527 29.33 -34.61 -15.66
N ASP A 528 29.98 -34.47 -16.81
CA ASP A 528 31.38 -34.05 -16.84
C ASP A 528 31.48 -32.54 -16.55
N TRP A 529 31.82 -32.22 -15.30
CA TRP A 529 32.10 -30.86 -14.84
C TRP A 529 33.60 -30.50 -14.88
N GLN A 530 34.46 -31.37 -15.42
CA GLN A 530 35.86 -31.03 -15.64
C GLN A 530 35.99 -29.98 -16.75
N ALA A 531 36.99 -29.10 -16.62
CA ALA A 531 37.24 -28.05 -17.61
C ALA A 531 37.68 -28.69 -18.94
N ARG A 532 37.27 -28.09 -20.06
CA ARG A 532 37.97 -28.31 -21.33
C ARG A 532 39.30 -27.60 -21.34
#